data_AF-A0A257TVD2-F1
#
_entry.id   AF-A0A257TVD2-F1
#
_cell.length_a   1.000
_cell.length_b   1.000
_cell.length_c   1.000
_cell.angle_alpha   90.00
_cell.angle_beta   90.00
_cell.angle_gamma   90.00
#
_symmetry.space_group_name_H-M   'P 1'
#
loop_
_entity.id
_entity.type
_entity.pdbx_description
1 polymer ?
#
loop_
_entity_poly.entity_id
_entity_poly.type
_entity_poly.pdbx_seq_one_letter_code
_entity_poly.pdbx_strand_id
1 'polypeptide(L)'
;MSSNQFQSLAAYQKLLARAEERWPTFIAKRRERLTQWQRHGRVAEKVAESILEDLLTEVLDWTLGDLNNQLDYADLVVTQSGIKRFVIETKRPGALAWNRRAVVEALEQARRYAGEQRVTTVAISDGIMLFAANGFMRRRSQTTS
;
A
#
# COMPACT_ATOMS: atom_id res chain seq x y z
N MET A 1 -20.11 6.49 10.95
CA MET A 1 -19.84 5.26 11.71
C MET A 1 -18.76 5.58 12.72
N SER A 2 -19.04 5.45 14.03
CA SER A 2 -18.04 5.78 15.06
C SER A 2 -16.94 4.72 15.07
N SER A 3 -15.70 5.15 15.28
CA SER A 3 -14.48 4.31 15.19
C SER A 3 -14.39 3.15 16.20
N ASN A 4 -15.40 2.94 17.05
CA ASN A 4 -15.39 1.88 18.09
C ASN A 4 -16.07 0.58 17.68
N GLN A 5 -16.95 0.56 16.68
CA GLN A 5 -17.73 -0.66 16.36
C GLN A 5 -16.92 -1.76 15.67
N PHE A 6 -15.85 -1.43 14.94
CA PHE A 6 -15.04 -2.45 14.27
C PHE A 6 -14.04 -3.13 15.21
N GLN A 7 -13.69 -2.49 16.33
CA GLN A 7 -12.67 -3.00 17.25
C GLN A 7 -13.09 -4.29 17.97
N SER A 8 -14.40 -4.50 18.13
CA SER A 8 -14.96 -5.72 18.72
C SER A 8 -15.12 -6.87 17.72
N LEU A 9 -14.84 -6.65 16.42
CA LEU A 9 -14.93 -7.72 15.42
C LEU A 9 -13.80 -8.73 15.64
N ALA A 10 -14.14 -10.01 15.75
CA ALA A 10 -13.16 -11.08 15.93
C ALA A 10 -12.08 -11.09 14.84
N ALA A 11 -12.45 -10.78 13.59
CA ALA A 11 -11.51 -10.64 12.48
C ALA A 11 -10.50 -9.51 12.72
N TYR A 12 -10.95 -8.37 13.26
CA TYR A 12 -10.09 -7.24 13.58
C TYR A 12 -9.16 -7.57 14.76
N GLN A 13 -9.67 -8.22 15.81
CA GLN A 13 -8.86 -8.66 16.94
C GLN A 13 -7.80 -9.68 16.53
N LYS A 14 -8.14 -10.63 15.66
CA LYS A 14 -7.20 -11.60 15.11
C LYS A 14 -6.10 -10.92 14.28
N LEU A 15 -6.47 -9.93 13.45
CA LEU A 15 -5.51 -9.13 12.70
C LEU A 15 -4.57 -8.36 13.64
N LEU A 16 -5.10 -7.72 14.68
CA LEU A 16 -4.27 -7.00 15.66
C LEU A 16 -3.31 -7.93 16.39
N ALA A 17 -3.78 -9.08 16.89
CA ALA A 17 -2.93 -10.04 17.58
C ALA A 17 -1.79 -10.55 16.67
N ARG A 18 -2.12 -10.87 15.40
CA ARG A 18 -1.11 -11.22 14.39
C ARG A 18 -0.14 -10.07 14.16
N ALA A 19 -0.63 -8.85 14.02
CA ALA A 19 0.20 -7.69 13.78
C ALA A 19 1.19 -7.49 14.94
N GLU A 20 0.72 -7.52 16.19
CA GLU A 20 1.56 -7.40 17.38
C GLU A 20 2.63 -8.50 17.44
N GLU A 21 2.26 -9.75 17.15
CA GLU A 21 3.19 -10.88 17.12
C GLU A 21 4.26 -10.73 16.02
N ARG A 22 3.85 -10.33 14.81
CA ARG A 22 4.71 -10.33 13.62
C ARG A 22 5.50 -9.04 13.42
N TRP A 23 5.07 -7.96 14.07
CA TRP A 23 5.67 -6.64 13.90
C TRP A 23 7.20 -6.61 14.16
N PRO A 24 7.73 -7.21 15.24
CA PRO A 24 9.18 -7.18 15.49
C PRO A 24 10.00 -7.81 14.36
N THR A 25 9.55 -8.96 13.85
CA THR A 25 10.18 -9.68 12.74
C THR A 25 10.13 -8.85 11.45
N PHE A 26 8.97 -8.26 11.15
CA PHE A 26 8.81 -7.36 10.01
C PHE A 26 9.77 -6.16 10.10
N ILE A 27 9.88 -5.52 11.27
CA ILE A 27 10.78 -4.38 11.48
C ILE A 27 12.25 -4.76 11.28
N ALA A 28 12.68 -5.94 11.76
CA ALA A 28 14.03 -6.44 11.53
C ALA A 28 14.31 -6.63 10.03
N LYS A 29 13.41 -7.33 9.31
CA LYS A 29 13.52 -7.56 7.87
C LYS A 29 13.52 -6.25 7.07
N ARG A 30 12.68 -5.29 7.46
CA ARG A 30 12.67 -3.94 6.86
C ARG A 30 14.02 -3.24 7.01
N ARG A 31 14.65 -3.30 8.20
CA ARG A 31 15.98 -2.71 8.43
C ARG A 31 17.05 -3.38 7.56
N GLU A 32 17.01 -4.69 7.41
CA GLU A 32 17.94 -5.43 6.55
C GLU A 32 17.81 -4.99 5.09
N ARG A 33 16.59 -4.90 4.55
CA ARG A 33 16.35 -4.42 3.18
C ARG A 33 16.88 -3.00 2.95
N LEU A 34 16.60 -2.09 3.88
CA LEU A 34 17.10 -0.71 3.81
C LEU A 34 18.63 -0.65 3.90
N THR A 35 19.25 -1.52 4.70
CA THR A 35 20.71 -1.59 4.85
C THR A 35 21.39 -2.17 3.61
N GLN A 36 20.85 -3.25 3.04
CA GLN A 36 21.34 -3.82 1.78
C GLN A 36 21.30 -2.77 0.66
N TRP A 37 20.22 -1.99 0.59
CA TRP A 37 20.10 -0.92 -0.38
C TRP A 37 21.20 0.15 -0.26
N GLN A 38 21.47 0.64 0.97
CA GLN A 38 22.51 1.66 1.21
C GLN A 38 23.88 1.21 0.66
N ARG A 39 24.14 -0.10 0.59
CA ARG A 39 25.40 -0.69 0.11
C ARG A 39 25.46 -0.88 -1.40
N HIS A 40 24.34 -1.10 -2.08
CA HIS A 40 24.32 -1.57 -3.47
C HIS A 40 23.80 -0.55 -4.50
N GLY A 41 23.17 0.54 -4.08
CA GLY A 41 22.89 1.72 -4.93
C GLY A 41 22.02 1.50 -6.18
N ARG A 42 21.45 0.32 -6.41
CA ARG A 42 20.64 -0.03 -7.60
C ARG A 42 19.16 -0.28 -7.24
N VAL A 43 18.28 0.24 -8.11
CA VAL A 43 16.79 0.16 -8.14
C VAL A 43 16.11 0.47 -6.80
N ALA A 44 16.10 1.74 -6.43
CA ALA A 44 15.59 2.22 -5.14
C ALA A 44 14.08 1.97 -4.92
N GLU A 45 13.25 1.93 -5.96
CA GLU A 45 11.80 1.68 -5.83
C GLU A 45 11.49 0.21 -5.50
N LYS A 46 12.28 -0.74 -6.01
CA LYS A 46 12.06 -2.18 -5.75
C LYS A 46 12.21 -2.54 -4.27
N VAL A 47 13.02 -1.80 -3.53
CA VAL A 47 13.19 -1.99 -2.07
C VAL A 47 11.90 -1.63 -1.34
N ALA A 48 11.24 -0.53 -1.73
CA ALA A 48 9.97 -0.12 -1.15
C ALA A 48 8.86 -1.14 -1.49
N GLU A 49 8.81 -1.62 -2.73
CA GLU A 49 7.91 -2.71 -3.14
C GLU A 49 8.11 -3.95 -2.27
N SER A 50 9.34 -4.44 -2.11
CA SER A 50 9.59 -5.65 -1.31
C SER A 50 9.31 -5.47 0.18
N ILE A 51 9.49 -4.27 0.72
CA ILE A 51 9.08 -3.96 2.10
C ILE A 51 7.54 -4.00 2.21
N LEU A 52 6.82 -3.50 1.21
CA LEU A 52 5.35 -3.59 1.18
C LEU A 52 4.86 -5.03 1.04
N GLU A 53 5.48 -5.83 0.17
CA GLU A 53 5.17 -7.26 0.04
C GLU A 53 5.31 -7.98 1.39
N ASP A 54 6.40 -7.72 2.12
CA ASP A 54 6.61 -8.28 3.46
C ASP A 54 5.54 -7.79 4.45
N LEU A 55 5.22 -6.50 4.45
CA LEU A 55 4.18 -5.96 5.34
C LEU A 55 2.83 -6.63 5.08
N LEU A 56 2.45 -6.73 3.80
CA LEU A 56 1.16 -7.26 3.38
C LEU A 56 1.04 -8.74 3.73
N THR A 57 2.10 -9.53 3.49
CA THR A 57 2.06 -10.98 3.66
C THR A 57 2.35 -11.45 5.08
N GLU A 58 3.30 -10.82 5.78
CA GLU A 58 3.68 -11.25 7.13
C GLU A 58 2.73 -10.68 8.19
N VAL A 59 2.37 -9.39 8.07
CA VAL A 59 1.62 -8.66 9.10
C VAL A 59 0.14 -8.57 8.78
N LEU A 60 -0.22 -8.20 7.54
CA LEU A 60 -1.60 -7.85 7.17
C LEU A 60 -2.42 -9.01 6.58
N ASP A 61 -1.89 -10.23 6.61
CA ASP A 61 -2.58 -11.48 6.25
C ASP A 61 -3.03 -11.57 4.78
N TRP A 62 -2.36 -10.86 3.87
CA TRP A 62 -2.52 -11.06 2.43
C TRP A 62 -1.68 -12.25 1.96
N THR A 63 -2.13 -12.96 0.94
CA THR A 63 -1.32 -14.01 0.31
C THR A 63 -0.46 -13.42 -0.80
N LEU A 64 0.60 -14.13 -1.20
CA LEU A 64 1.39 -13.71 -2.37
C LEU A 64 0.54 -13.67 -3.65
N GLY A 65 -0.47 -14.54 -3.77
CA GLY A 65 -1.40 -14.55 -4.91
C GLY A 65 -2.37 -13.37 -4.93
N ASP A 66 -2.51 -12.65 -3.82
CA ASP A 66 -3.30 -11.42 -3.75
C ASP A 66 -2.50 -10.19 -4.24
N LEU A 67 -1.17 -10.31 -4.38
CA LEU A 67 -0.28 -9.22 -4.76
C LEU A 67 0.03 -9.24 -6.26
N ASN A 68 -0.37 -8.20 -6.98
CA ASN A 68 -0.19 -8.10 -8.44
C ASN A 68 0.76 -6.94 -8.73
N ASN A 69 2.03 -7.25 -8.90
CA ASN A 69 3.06 -6.26 -9.24
C ASN A 69 2.92 -5.80 -10.70
N GLN A 70 3.09 -4.50 -10.94
CA GLN A 70 3.15 -3.91 -12.29
C GLN A 70 1.89 -4.17 -13.15
N LEU A 71 0.73 -4.35 -12.51
CA LEU A 71 -0.56 -4.51 -13.19
C LEU A 71 -1.09 -3.15 -13.67
N ASP A 72 -1.33 -3.02 -14.98
CA ASP A 72 -1.87 -1.81 -15.60
C ASP A 72 -1.09 -0.53 -15.18
N TYR A 73 0.25 -0.60 -15.22
CA TYR A 73 1.19 0.48 -14.86
C TYR A 73 1.24 0.90 -13.39
N ALA A 74 0.41 0.31 -12.52
CA ALA A 74 0.54 0.51 -11.08
C ALA A 74 1.62 -0.39 -10.51
N ASP A 75 2.42 0.13 -9.57
CA ASP A 75 3.49 -0.65 -8.93
C ASP A 75 2.95 -1.91 -8.25
N LEU A 76 1.85 -1.78 -7.50
CA LEU A 76 1.19 -2.90 -6.86
C LEU A 76 -0.33 -2.73 -6.80
N VAL A 77 -1.04 -3.80 -7.18
CA VAL A 77 -2.49 -3.91 -7.03
C VAL A 77 -2.80 -5.10 -6.13
N VAL A 78 -3.51 -4.85 -5.03
CA VAL A 78 -3.92 -5.92 -4.11
C VAL A 78 -5.34 -6.36 -4.43
N THR A 79 -5.52 -7.66 -4.60
CA THR A 79 -6.79 -8.31 -4.86
C THR A 79 -7.22 -9.17 -3.68
N GLN A 80 -8.52 -9.46 -3.58
CA GLN A 80 -9.03 -10.48 -2.68
C GLN A 80 -10.07 -11.27 -3.44
N SER A 81 -9.89 -12.58 -3.58
CA SER A 81 -10.81 -13.43 -4.36
C SER A 81 -11.07 -12.88 -5.79
N GLY A 82 -10.03 -12.34 -6.43
CA GLY A 82 -10.11 -11.73 -7.76
C GLY A 82 -10.66 -10.30 -7.83
N ILE A 83 -11.10 -9.73 -6.70
CA ILE A 83 -11.61 -8.35 -6.64
C ILE A 83 -10.48 -7.39 -6.27
N LYS A 84 -10.19 -6.40 -7.11
CA LYS A 84 -9.20 -5.35 -6.82
C LYS A 84 -9.65 -4.51 -5.59
N ARG A 85 -8.81 -4.42 -4.56
CA ARG A 85 -9.10 -3.76 -3.27
C ARG A 85 -8.41 -2.41 -3.13
N PHE A 86 -7.12 -2.32 -3.45
CA PHE A 86 -6.37 -1.06 -3.43
C PHE A 86 -5.21 -1.07 -4.43
N VAL A 87 -4.91 0.12 -4.93
CA VAL A 87 -3.74 0.40 -5.77
C VAL A 87 -2.68 1.09 -4.91
N ILE A 88 -1.43 0.64 -4.99
CA ILE A 88 -0.31 1.22 -4.26
C ILE A 88 0.72 1.73 -5.27
N GLU A 89 1.07 3.01 -5.09
CA GLU A 89 2.22 3.63 -5.76
C GLU A 89 3.40 3.66 -4.79
N THR A 90 4.57 3.21 -5.26
CA THR A 90 5.80 3.19 -4.50
C THR A 90 6.75 4.30 -4.93
N LYS A 91 7.57 4.75 -3.99
CA LYS A 91 8.66 5.69 -4.23
C LYS A 91 9.93 5.18 -3.57
N ARG A 92 11.05 5.81 -3.90
CA ARG A 92 12.35 5.49 -3.28
C ARG A 92 12.32 5.73 -1.77
N PRO A 93 12.96 4.88 -0.96
CA PRO A 93 13.05 5.06 0.48
C PRO A 93 13.42 6.48 0.92
N GLY A 94 12.56 7.05 1.77
CA GLY A 94 12.69 8.40 2.33
C GLY A 94 12.20 9.53 1.41
N ALA A 95 11.73 9.24 0.19
CA ALA A 95 11.29 10.28 -0.75
C ALA A 95 10.00 10.99 -0.32
N LEU A 96 9.16 10.36 0.52
CA LEU A 96 7.89 10.94 0.97
C LEU A 96 8.04 11.70 2.30
N ALA A 97 9.03 11.32 3.11
CA ALA A 97 9.25 11.91 4.42
C ALA A 97 9.48 13.43 4.32
N TRP A 98 8.70 14.21 5.09
CA TRP A 98 8.77 15.68 5.13
C TRP A 98 8.54 16.38 3.79
N ASN A 99 8.06 15.68 2.77
CA ASN A 99 7.87 16.21 1.43
C ASN A 99 6.40 16.16 1.02
N ARG A 100 5.64 17.19 1.44
CA ARG A 100 4.21 17.31 1.13
C ARG A 100 3.94 17.26 -0.37
N ARG A 101 4.81 17.86 -1.18
CA ARG A 101 4.65 17.88 -2.64
C ARG A 101 4.77 16.48 -3.23
N ALA A 102 5.80 15.71 -2.84
CA ALA A 102 5.96 14.33 -3.29
C ALA A 102 4.79 13.43 -2.85
N VAL A 103 4.25 13.64 -1.64
CA VAL A 103 3.04 12.94 -1.18
C VAL A 103 1.83 13.24 -2.07
N VAL A 104 1.61 14.51 -2.42
CA VAL A 104 0.49 14.91 -3.30
C VAL A 104 0.65 14.32 -4.69
N GLU A 105 1.83 14.46 -5.30
CA GLU A 105 2.12 13.94 -6.65
C GLU A 105 1.96 12.40 -6.70
N ALA A 106 2.46 11.68 -5.70
CA ALA A 106 2.29 10.23 -5.61
C ALA A 106 0.82 9.83 -5.43
N LEU A 107 0.04 10.59 -4.65
CA LEU A 107 -1.40 10.34 -4.48
C LEU A 107 -2.18 10.60 -5.76
N GLU A 108 -1.85 11.65 -6.51
CA GLU A 108 -2.47 11.93 -7.81
C GLU A 108 -2.19 10.81 -8.81
N GLN A 109 -0.95 10.31 -8.84
CA GLN A 109 -0.56 9.17 -9.66
C GLN A 109 -1.35 7.90 -9.28
N ALA A 110 -1.40 7.55 -7.99
CA ALA A 110 -2.14 6.39 -7.51
C ALA A 110 -3.65 6.50 -7.82
N ARG A 111 -4.23 7.71 -7.69
CA ARG A 111 -5.65 7.96 -8.00
C ARG A 111 -5.97 7.80 -9.48
N ARG A 112 -5.06 8.21 -10.37
CA ARG A 112 -5.22 7.99 -11.81
C ARG A 112 -5.33 6.50 -12.13
N TYR A 113 -4.38 5.69 -11.64
CA TYR A 113 -4.40 4.24 -11.84
C TYR A 113 -5.62 3.58 -11.19
N ALA A 114 -6.01 4.02 -9.99
CA ALA A 114 -7.23 3.52 -9.35
C ALA A 114 -8.49 3.86 -10.17
N GLY A 115 -8.53 5.03 -10.81
CA GLY A 115 -9.55 5.44 -11.78
C GLY A 115 -9.67 4.46 -12.95
N GLU A 116 -8.54 4.19 -13.61
CA GLU A 116 -8.44 3.26 -14.75
C GLU A 116 -8.82 1.83 -14.35
N GLN A 117 -8.47 1.41 -13.13
CA GLN A 117 -8.70 0.07 -12.62
C GLN A 117 -10.02 -0.11 -11.84
N ARG A 118 -10.85 0.95 -11.73
CA ARG A 118 -12.12 0.97 -10.98
C ARG A 118 -11.98 0.60 -9.49
N VAL A 119 -10.87 1.00 -8.87
CA VAL A 119 -10.57 0.80 -7.46
C VAL A 119 -10.81 2.09 -6.69
N THR A 120 -11.42 2.01 -5.50
CA THR A 120 -11.76 3.20 -4.71
C THR A 120 -10.77 3.50 -3.58
N THR A 121 -9.78 2.64 -3.37
CA THR A 121 -8.78 2.82 -2.30
C THR A 121 -7.40 2.91 -2.92
N VAL A 122 -6.63 3.90 -2.48
CA VAL A 122 -5.24 4.11 -2.92
C VAL A 122 -4.32 4.14 -1.73
N ALA A 123 -3.07 3.75 -1.93
CA ALA A 123 -2.00 4.02 -0.99
C ALA A 123 -0.75 4.50 -1.71
N ILE A 124 0.11 5.19 -0.96
CA ILE A 124 1.47 5.50 -1.37
C ILE A 124 2.44 5.00 -0.31
N SER A 125 3.62 4.59 -0.73
CA SER A 125 4.67 4.14 0.19
C SER A 125 6.06 4.44 -0.33
N ASP A 126 6.99 4.70 0.58
CA ASP A 126 8.43 4.64 0.28
C ASP A 126 9.14 3.52 1.07
N GLY A 127 8.38 2.58 1.65
CA GLY A 127 8.92 1.52 2.48
C GLY A 127 9.30 1.98 3.90
N ILE A 128 9.29 3.28 4.20
CA ILE A 128 9.42 3.83 5.55
C ILE A 128 8.08 4.35 6.02
N MET A 129 7.41 5.11 5.16
CA MET A 129 6.06 5.64 5.32
C MET A 129 5.10 4.83 4.44
N LEU A 130 3.90 4.55 4.98
CA LEU A 130 2.74 4.07 4.24
C LEU A 130 1.58 5.00 4.53
N PHE A 131 0.93 5.53 3.49
CA PHE A 131 -0.25 6.37 3.62
C PHE A 131 -1.36 5.84 2.72
N ALA A 132 -2.48 5.45 3.32
CA ALA A 132 -3.65 4.96 2.62
C ALA A 132 -4.78 5.99 2.69
N ALA A 133 -5.53 6.13 1.60
CA ALA A 133 -6.66 7.02 1.51
C ALA A 133 -7.78 6.41 0.67
N ASN A 134 -9.02 6.73 1.04
CA ASN A 134 -10.15 6.44 0.18
C ASN A 134 -10.15 7.45 -0.98
N GLY A 135 -10.04 6.92 -2.20
CA GLY A 135 -10.39 7.59 -3.43
C GLY A 135 -11.90 7.69 -3.56
N PHE A 136 -12.49 8.76 -3.03
CA PHE A 136 -13.88 9.07 -3.35
C PHE A 136 -13.97 9.36 -4.86
N MET A 137 -14.41 8.37 -5.65
CA MET A 137 -14.74 8.58 -7.05
C MET A 137 -16.04 9.37 -7.10
N ARG A 138 -15.96 10.67 -7.40
CA ARG A 138 -17.13 11.43 -7.83
C ARG A 138 -17.52 10.90 -9.21
N ARG A 139 -18.57 10.06 -9.30
CA ARG A 139 -19.20 9.75 -10.59
C ARG A 139 -19.56 11.07 -11.26
N ARG A 140 -18.90 11.42 -12.37
CA ARG A 140 -19.52 12.34 -13.32
C ARG A 140 -20.55 11.51 -14.07
N SER A 141 -21.81 11.63 -13.68
CA SER A 141 -22.92 11.46 -14.62
C SER A 141 -22.80 12.61 -15.62
N GLN A 142 -22.10 12.37 -16.74
CA GLN A 142 -22.45 13.04 -17.98
C GLN A 142 -23.45 12.14 -18.68
N THR A 143 -24.71 12.31 -18.30
CA THR A 143 -25.82 11.98 -19.18
C THR A 143 -25.96 13.16 -20.14
N THR A 144 -25.82 12.84 -21.41
CA THR A 144 -26.21 13.60 -22.61
C THR A 144 -27.26 14.69 -22.42
N SER A 145 -26.99 15.87 -22.97
CA SER A 145 -27.88 16.61 -23.88
C SER A 145 -27.03 17.50 -24.77
#